data_AF-A0A7W3NDY4-F1
#
_entry.id   AF-A0A7W3NDY4-F1
#
_cell.length_a   1.000
_cell.length_b   1.000
_cell.length_c   1.000
_cell.angle_alpha   90.00
_cell.angle_beta   90.00
_cell.angle_gamma   90.00
#
_symmetry.space_group_name_H-M   'P 1'
#
loop_
_entity.id
_entity.type
_entity.pdbx_description
1 polymer ?
#
loop_
_entity_poly.entity_id
_entity_poly.type
_entity_poly.pdbx_seq_one_letter_code
_entity_poly.pdbx_strand_id
1 'polypeptide(L)'
;MIGKVLAGKAVVAKAVGGATIGTAIALGSMTSAFASDGQHITSTKASAHTEAATYTQAQAKAIALKNCGGTVQSVSFENNAYTFLIHGQDNQDHHVKVNAHSGKVVKVEKLSFSRSEAQAVALKNCGGTVKSVGFNDGVYTFLIHGKDSRDHHVKVNAQSGKVIQIQSAAFTKAQIQTIALKNCSGTIQSSSYANDVYTFLIHGKDNKDHHVKVNAETGKVIKVEAVKFTQEQAKQAALQQHKGTVQSVSFSEQAYTFVIKGTDNVKHTVKISPQTGKVC
;
A
#
# COMPACT_ATOMS: atom_id res chain seq x y z
N MET A 1 -54.23 -42.21 -17.99
CA MET A 1 -55.08 -41.29 -17.19
C MET A 1 -54.26 -40.89 -15.98
N ILE A 2 -53.92 -39.66 -15.62
CA ILE A 2 -54.24 -38.24 -15.90
C ILE A 2 -52.96 -37.52 -15.38
N GLY A 3 -52.40 -36.42 -15.87
CA GLY A 3 -52.69 -35.44 -16.90
C GLY A 3 -51.50 -34.46 -16.94
N LYS A 4 -51.25 -33.86 -18.11
CA LYS A 4 -50.30 -32.76 -18.32
C LYS A 4 -50.81 -31.48 -17.65
N VAL A 5 -49.89 -30.63 -17.16
CA VAL A 5 -50.03 -29.17 -17.26
C VAL A 5 -48.68 -28.57 -17.68
N LEU A 6 -48.77 -27.80 -18.76
CA LEU A 6 -47.75 -26.96 -19.38
C LEU A 6 -48.15 -25.51 -19.08
N ALA A 7 -47.26 -24.69 -18.52
CA ALA A 7 -47.24 -23.21 -18.56
C ALA A 7 -46.02 -22.76 -17.72
N GLY A 8 -45.22 -21.76 -18.03
CA GLY A 8 -45.24 -20.72 -19.05
C GLY A 8 -43.99 -19.86 -18.84
N LYS A 9 -43.59 -19.15 -19.89
CA LYS A 9 -42.31 -18.47 -20.11
C LYS A 9 -41.96 -17.37 -19.07
N ALA A 10 -40.67 -17.20 -18.81
CA ALA A 10 -40.06 -15.87 -18.65
C ALA A 10 -38.61 -15.88 -19.17
N VAL A 11 -38.45 -15.44 -20.41
CA VAL A 11 -37.15 -15.01 -20.96
C VAL A 11 -36.88 -13.64 -20.35
N VAL A 12 -35.89 -13.54 -19.48
CA VAL A 12 -35.35 -12.23 -19.07
C VAL A 12 -34.06 -12.02 -19.84
N ALA A 13 -34.22 -11.40 -21.01
CA ALA A 13 -33.14 -10.65 -21.64
C ALA A 13 -32.90 -9.39 -20.81
N LYS A 14 -31.69 -9.23 -20.26
CA LYS A 14 -31.16 -7.93 -19.89
C LYS A 14 -29.80 -7.77 -20.57
N ALA A 15 -29.82 -7.02 -21.66
CA ALA A 15 -28.65 -6.46 -22.28
C ALA A 15 -28.38 -5.05 -21.72
N VAL A 16 -27.12 -4.64 -21.87
CA VAL A 16 -26.58 -3.27 -21.85
C VAL A 16 -26.20 -2.68 -20.48
N GLY A 17 -24.92 -2.33 -20.34
CA GLY A 17 -24.54 -1.10 -19.62
C GLY A 17 -23.27 -1.16 -18.78
N GLY A 18 -22.13 -0.84 -19.41
CA GLY A 18 -21.12 0.10 -18.89
C GLY A 18 -20.40 -0.22 -17.58
N ALA A 19 -19.07 -0.40 -17.67
CA ALA A 19 -18.16 -0.39 -16.53
C ALA A 19 -18.33 0.90 -15.69
N THR A 20 -18.61 0.73 -14.40
CA THR A 20 -18.60 1.81 -13.42
C THR A 20 -17.16 2.18 -13.08
N ILE A 21 -16.67 3.30 -13.65
CA ILE A 21 -15.42 3.92 -13.23
C ILE A 21 -15.70 4.65 -11.92
N GLY A 22 -15.09 4.14 -10.85
CA GLY A 22 -15.21 4.65 -9.49
C GLY A 22 -14.77 6.11 -9.35
N THR A 23 -15.55 6.82 -8.54
CA THR A 23 -15.53 8.23 -8.19
C THR A 23 -14.16 8.74 -7.74
N ALA A 24 -13.67 9.82 -8.35
CA ALA A 24 -12.63 10.66 -7.77
C ALA A 24 -13.29 11.76 -6.94
N ILE A 25 -13.22 11.66 -5.61
CA ILE A 25 -13.48 12.77 -4.69
C ILE A 25 -12.12 13.27 -4.19
N ALA A 26 -11.79 14.50 -4.52
CA ALA A 26 -10.94 15.33 -3.67
C ALA A 26 -11.56 16.73 -3.63
N LEU A 27 -12.13 17.04 -2.46
CA LEU A 27 -12.75 18.30 -2.10
C LEU A 27 -11.69 19.41 -2.00
N GLY A 28 -11.98 20.56 -2.60
CA GLY A 28 -11.28 21.82 -2.37
C GLY A 28 -12.26 22.96 -2.66
N SER A 29 -12.46 23.83 -1.68
CA SER A 29 -13.73 24.46 -1.36
C SER A 29 -13.97 25.84 -2.02
N MET A 30 -15.25 26.07 -2.33
CA MET A 30 -16.03 27.32 -2.22
C MET A 30 -15.89 28.41 -3.30
N THR A 31 -17.04 28.63 -3.93
CA THR A 31 -17.45 29.71 -4.84
C THR A 31 -17.32 31.10 -4.22
N SER A 32 -16.95 32.08 -5.04
CA SER A 32 -17.66 33.37 -5.06
C SER A 32 -17.83 33.82 -6.51
N ALA A 33 -19.08 34.01 -6.89
CA ALA A 33 -19.50 34.58 -8.15
C ALA A 33 -19.48 36.11 -8.02
N PHE A 34 -19.05 36.80 -9.07
CA PHE A 34 -19.44 38.18 -9.30
C PHE A 34 -19.58 38.41 -10.80
N ALA A 35 -20.84 38.50 -11.23
CA ALA A 35 -21.21 39.32 -12.36
C ALA A 35 -21.58 40.70 -11.80
N SER A 36 -21.00 41.77 -12.33
CA SER A 36 -21.65 43.07 -12.37
C SER A 36 -21.09 43.89 -13.52
N ASP A 37 -22.01 44.35 -14.35
CA ASP A 37 -21.90 45.38 -15.37
C ASP A 37 -21.76 46.78 -14.71
N GLY A 38 -21.25 47.78 -15.45
CA GLY A 38 -21.41 49.21 -15.13
C GLY A 38 -20.14 50.05 -14.87
N GLN A 39 -19.96 51.10 -15.69
CA GLN A 39 -18.92 52.14 -15.67
C GLN A 39 -18.98 53.11 -14.47
N HIS A 40 -17.82 53.67 -14.07
CA HIS A 40 -17.45 55.10 -14.08
C HIS A 40 -16.42 55.49 -12.97
N ILE A 41 -15.28 56.03 -13.43
CA ILE A 41 -14.15 56.77 -12.83
C ILE A 41 -14.17 57.24 -11.35
N THR A 42 -13.05 57.01 -10.63
CA THR A 42 -12.09 58.07 -10.23
C THR A 42 -10.78 57.50 -9.67
N SER A 43 -9.68 58.16 -10.02
CA SER A 43 -8.29 57.76 -9.76
C SER A 43 -7.85 57.94 -8.29
N THR A 44 -7.12 56.97 -7.75
CA THR A 44 -6.10 57.25 -6.71
C THR A 44 -4.87 56.40 -7.01
N LYS A 45 -3.77 57.08 -7.30
CA LYS A 45 -2.48 56.51 -7.66
C LYS A 45 -1.81 55.98 -6.39
N ALA A 46 -1.68 54.66 -6.26
CA ALA A 46 -0.83 54.03 -5.25
C ALA A 46 0.13 53.03 -5.92
N SER A 47 1.40 53.30 -5.66
CA SER A 47 2.66 52.64 -6.00
C SER A 47 2.61 51.28 -6.72
N ALA A 48 3.37 51.22 -7.81
CA ALA A 48 3.75 50.00 -8.50
C ALA A 48 4.42 48.99 -7.56
N HIS A 49 3.78 47.85 -7.38
CA HIS A 49 4.47 46.57 -7.32
C HIS A 49 3.77 45.65 -8.33
N THR A 50 4.50 45.27 -9.36
CA THR A 50 4.01 44.42 -10.45
C THR A 50 3.78 43.01 -9.90
N GLU A 51 2.61 42.76 -9.30
CA GLU A 51 2.08 41.40 -9.18
C GLU A 51 1.74 40.94 -10.60
N ALA A 52 2.71 40.32 -11.24
CA ALA A 52 2.53 39.66 -12.52
C ALA A 52 1.40 38.63 -12.36
N ALA A 53 0.29 38.86 -13.03
CA ALA A 53 -0.85 37.96 -13.08
C ALA A 53 -0.38 36.55 -13.43
N THR A 54 -0.34 35.66 -12.44
CA THR A 54 -0.03 34.24 -12.64
C THR A 54 -1.19 33.58 -13.38
N TYR A 55 -0.90 32.84 -14.44
CA TYR A 55 -1.87 32.00 -15.13
C TYR A 55 -2.47 31.00 -14.16
N THR A 56 -3.79 30.88 -14.16
CA THR A 56 -4.49 29.86 -13.38
C THR A 56 -4.32 28.48 -14.00
N GLN A 57 -4.53 27.43 -13.20
CA GLN A 57 -4.54 26.05 -13.68
C GLN A 57 -5.52 25.85 -14.85
N ALA A 58 -6.69 26.50 -14.82
CA ALA A 58 -7.68 26.40 -15.88
C ALA A 58 -7.17 27.00 -17.20
N GLN A 59 -6.49 28.15 -17.14
CA GLN A 59 -5.88 28.77 -18.31
C GLN A 59 -4.73 27.91 -18.86
N ALA A 60 -3.85 27.41 -17.99
CA ALA A 60 -2.76 26.51 -18.39
C ALA A 60 -3.29 25.20 -19.00
N LYS A 61 -4.40 24.66 -18.46
CA LYS A 61 -5.08 23.48 -19.01
C LYS A 61 -5.60 23.74 -20.42
N ALA A 62 -6.23 24.89 -20.66
CA ALA A 62 -6.72 25.27 -21.99
C ALA A 62 -5.57 25.39 -23.00
N ILE A 63 -4.44 25.96 -22.59
CA ILE A 63 -3.23 26.07 -23.41
C ILE A 63 -2.68 24.68 -23.76
N ALA A 64 -2.60 23.78 -22.79
CA ALA A 64 -2.09 22.43 -23.01
C ALA A 64 -3.02 21.60 -23.93
N LEU A 65 -4.33 21.69 -23.74
CA LEU A 65 -5.33 21.03 -24.59
C LEU A 65 -5.33 21.58 -26.02
N LYS A 66 -5.11 22.88 -26.22
CA LYS A 66 -4.99 23.47 -27.56
C LYS A 66 -3.78 22.91 -28.33
N ASN A 67 -2.73 22.48 -27.62
CA ASN A 67 -1.50 21.98 -28.23
C ASN A 67 -1.62 20.53 -28.71
N CYS A 68 -2.24 19.65 -27.91
CA CYS A 68 -2.25 18.19 -28.18
C CYS A 68 -3.64 17.63 -28.50
N GLY A 69 -4.71 18.35 -28.13
CA GLY A 69 -6.07 17.81 -28.12
C GLY A 69 -6.28 16.68 -27.10
N GLY A 70 -7.52 16.23 -26.95
CA GLY A 70 -7.85 15.04 -26.14
C GLY A 70 -8.24 15.32 -24.68
N THR A 71 -7.89 14.40 -23.78
CA THR A 71 -8.40 14.37 -22.40
C THR A 71 -7.26 14.44 -21.39
N VAL A 72 -7.34 15.40 -20.47
CA VAL A 72 -6.37 15.50 -19.36
C VAL A 72 -6.56 14.34 -18.39
N GLN A 73 -5.52 13.53 -18.20
CA GLN A 73 -5.50 12.41 -17.25
C GLN A 73 -4.98 12.82 -15.87
N SER A 74 -4.02 13.73 -15.81
CA SER A 74 -3.47 14.25 -14.56
C SER A 74 -2.93 15.67 -14.73
N VAL A 75 -2.82 16.37 -13.60
CA VAL A 75 -2.22 17.69 -13.49
C VAL A 75 -1.38 17.74 -12.22
N SER A 76 -0.19 18.32 -12.31
CA SER A 76 0.66 18.67 -11.17
C SER A 76 1.18 20.09 -11.30
N PHE A 77 1.54 20.71 -10.19
CA PHE A 77 2.13 22.04 -10.15
C PHE A 77 3.42 22.00 -9.34
N GLU A 78 4.55 22.17 -10.03
CA GLU A 78 5.89 22.12 -9.44
C GLU A 78 6.78 23.15 -10.15
N ASN A 79 7.70 23.79 -9.42
CA ASN A 79 8.68 24.72 -9.97
C ASN A 79 8.06 25.83 -10.85
N ASN A 80 6.98 26.45 -10.39
CA ASN A 80 6.23 27.50 -11.10
C ASN A 80 5.75 27.07 -12.50
N ALA A 81 5.45 25.78 -12.68
CA ALA A 81 4.92 25.25 -13.92
C ALA A 81 3.82 24.21 -13.66
N TYR A 82 2.76 24.30 -14.45
CA TYR A 82 1.75 23.25 -14.53
C TYR A 82 2.23 22.17 -15.48
N THR A 83 2.20 20.92 -15.03
CA THR A 83 2.49 19.75 -15.84
C THR A 83 1.21 18.97 -16.06
N PHE A 84 0.89 18.68 -17.31
CA PHE A 84 -0.30 17.95 -17.73
C PHE A 84 0.12 16.66 -18.42
N LEU A 85 -0.56 15.58 -18.05
CA LEU A 85 -0.60 14.36 -18.85
C LEU A 85 -1.91 14.34 -19.63
N ILE A 86 -1.83 14.32 -20.94
CA ILE A 86 -2.99 14.39 -21.83
C ILE A 86 -3.03 13.13 -22.69
N HIS A 87 -4.15 12.41 -22.67
CA HIS A 87 -4.41 11.38 -23.66
C HIS A 87 -4.87 12.05 -24.95
N GLY A 88 -3.99 12.06 -25.95
CA GLY A 88 -4.26 12.68 -27.24
C GLY A 88 -5.25 11.89 -28.08
N GLN A 89 -5.80 12.52 -29.11
CA GLN A 89 -6.67 11.84 -30.08
C GLN A 89 -5.89 10.85 -30.98
N ASP A 90 -4.57 10.91 -30.95
CA ASP A 90 -3.67 9.96 -31.60
C ASP A 90 -3.46 8.67 -30.78
N ASN A 91 -4.29 8.43 -29.75
CA ASN A 91 -4.21 7.32 -28.79
C ASN A 91 -2.85 7.23 -28.07
N GLN A 92 -2.12 8.33 -27.97
CA GLN A 92 -0.84 8.42 -27.29
C GLN A 92 -0.95 9.42 -26.14
N ASP A 93 -0.13 9.23 -25.11
CA ASP A 93 -0.08 10.20 -24.01
C ASP A 93 0.94 11.30 -24.33
N HIS A 94 0.60 12.53 -23.97
CA HIS A 94 1.43 13.71 -24.16
C HIS A 94 1.73 14.35 -22.82
N HIS A 95 3.00 14.65 -22.60
CA HIS A 95 3.51 15.38 -21.45
C HIS A 95 3.69 16.85 -21.83
N VAL A 96 2.84 17.71 -21.27
CA VAL A 96 2.86 19.15 -21.55
C VAL A 96 3.17 19.93 -20.29
N LYS A 97 4.19 20.78 -20.35
CA LYS A 97 4.54 21.68 -19.25
C LYS A 97 4.30 23.12 -19.65
N VAL A 98 3.57 23.87 -18.83
CA VAL A 98 3.19 25.26 -19.05
C VAL A 98 3.70 26.09 -17.89
N ASN A 99 4.50 27.12 -18.17
CA ASN A 99 4.99 28.04 -17.17
C ASN A 99 3.82 28.83 -16.56
N ALA A 100 3.65 28.78 -15.25
CA ALA A 100 2.49 29.37 -14.57
C ALA A 100 2.55 30.90 -14.48
N HIS A 101 3.71 31.51 -14.72
CA HIS A 101 3.85 32.96 -14.71
C HIS A 101 3.56 33.58 -16.08
N SER A 102 4.04 32.95 -17.15
CA SER A 102 3.95 33.48 -18.51
C SER A 102 2.91 32.81 -19.40
N GLY A 103 2.36 31.66 -18.97
CA GLY A 103 1.49 30.83 -19.80
C GLY A 103 2.19 30.17 -20.98
N LYS A 104 3.50 30.34 -21.14
CA LYS A 104 4.27 29.72 -22.24
C LYS A 104 4.39 28.22 -22.02
N VAL A 105 4.18 27.46 -23.09
CA VAL A 105 4.46 26.02 -23.10
C VAL A 105 5.98 25.85 -23.12
N VAL A 106 6.52 25.20 -22.10
CA VAL A 106 7.97 24.98 -21.93
C VAL A 106 8.40 23.58 -22.35
N LYS A 107 7.47 22.62 -22.43
CA LYS A 107 7.73 21.26 -22.90
C LYS A 107 6.46 20.69 -23.51
N VAL A 108 6.59 20.05 -24.68
CA VAL A 108 5.59 19.15 -25.27
C VAL A 108 6.34 17.92 -25.69
N GLU A 109 6.01 16.79 -25.09
CA GLU A 109 6.67 15.53 -25.36
C GLU A 109 5.62 14.45 -25.57
N LYS A 110 5.63 13.85 -26.76
CA LYS A 110 4.82 12.68 -27.07
C LYS A 110 5.48 11.45 -26.44
N LEU A 111 4.74 10.75 -25.59
CA LEU A 111 5.20 9.56 -24.90
C LEU A 111 4.92 8.33 -25.77
N SER A 112 5.92 7.46 -25.94
CA SER A 112 5.76 6.25 -26.75
C SER A 112 4.97 5.13 -26.06
N PHE A 113 4.79 5.21 -24.74
CA PHE A 113 3.91 4.32 -23.98
C PHE A 113 2.84 5.14 -23.28
N SER A 114 1.59 4.77 -23.51
CA SER A 114 0.44 5.30 -22.78
C SER A 114 0.39 4.79 -21.34
N ARG A 115 -0.38 5.46 -20.50
CA ARG A 115 -0.70 5.03 -19.14
C ARG A 115 -1.25 3.61 -19.09
N SER A 116 -2.09 3.24 -20.05
CA SER A 116 -2.72 1.91 -20.11
C SER A 116 -1.69 0.81 -20.38
N GLU A 117 -0.77 1.05 -21.32
CA GLU A 117 0.32 0.11 -21.62
C GLU A 117 1.30 0.00 -20.45
N ALA A 118 1.68 1.12 -19.85
CA ALA A 118 2.52 1.14 -18.65
C ALA A 118 1.84 0.41 -17.47
N GLN A 119 0.51 0.55 -17.33
CA GLN A 119 -0.28 -0.17 -16.33
C GLN A 119 -0.25 -1.68 -16.58
N ALA A 120 -0.38 -2.12 -17.83
CA ALA A 120 -0.28 -3.54 -18.17
C ALA A 120 1.10 -4.11 -17.83
N VAL A 121 2.18 -3.35 -18.09
CA VAL A 121 3.55 -3.73 -17.68
C VAL A 121 3.66 -3.84 -16.16
N ALA A 122 3.13 -2.89 -15.41
CA ALA A 122 3.19 -2.91 -13.94
C ALA A 122 2.39 -4.09 -13.35
N LEU A 123 1.17 -4.33 -13.86
CA LEU A 123 0.34 -5.46 -13.47
C LEU A 123 0.93 -6.81 -13.86
N LYS A 124 1.68 -6.91 -14.97
CA LYS A 124 2.40 -8.14 -15.33
C LYS A 124 3.48 -8.51 -14.31
N ASN A 125 4.10 -7.52 -13.65
CA ASN A 125 5.17 -7.74 -12.67
C ASN A 125 4.64 -8.07 -11.27
N CYS A 126 3.59 -7.37 -10.81
CA CYS A 126 3.10 -7.53 -9.43
C CYS A 126 1.78 -8.32 -9.33
N GLY A 127 1.03 -8.44 -10.43
CA GLY A 127 -0.36 -8.90 -10.41
C GLY A 127 -1.28 -7.98 -9.58
N GLY A 128 -2.52 -8.42 -9.40
CA GLY A 128 -3.46 -7.77 -8.48
C GLY A 128 -4.19 -6.57 -9.08
N THR A 129 -4.43 -5.54 -8.27
CA THR A 129 -5.30 -4.41 -8.60
C THR A 129 -4.59 -3.08 -8.38
N VAL A 130 -4.67 -2.17 -9.36
CA VAL A 130 -4.13 -0.82 -9.22
C VAL A 130 -5.02 0.00 -8.28
N LYS A 131 -4.42 0.56 -7.22
CA LYS A 131 -5.06 1.48 -6.27
C LYS A 131 -4.98 2.92 -6.74
N SER A 132 -3.81 3.34 -7.22
CA SER A 132 -3.60 4.69 -7.72
C SER A 132 -2.50 4.74 -8.78
N VAL A 133 -2.53 5.80 -9.59
CA VAL A 133 -1.55 6.06 -10.64
C VAL A 133 -1.15 7.52 -10.54
N GLY A 134 0.15 7.77 -10.49
CA GLY A 134 0.77 9.08 -10.63
C GLY A 134 1.60 9.14 -11.89
N PHE A 135 1.86 10.37 -12.36
CA PHE A 135 2.80 10.65 -13.43
C PHE A 135 3.66 11.83 -13.02
N ASN A 136 4.99 11.68 -13.09
CA ASN A 136 5.92 12.77 -12.89
C ASN A 136 7.07 12.61 -13.89
N ASP A 137 7.30 13.66 -14.68
CA ASP A 137 8.40 13.84 -15.64
C ASP A 137 8.80 12.57 -16.41
N GLY A 138 7.85 12.02 -17.18
CA GLY A 138 8.11 10.85 -18.03
C GLY A 138 8.13 9.51 -17.27
N VAL A 139 7.69 9.48 -16.01
CA VAL A 139 7.59 8.25 -15.21
C VAL A 139 6.16 8.07 -14.69
N TYR A 140 5.55 6.94 -15.04
CA TYR A 140 4.33 6.46 -14.40
C TYR A 140 4.68 5.76 -13.09
N THR A 141 3.99 6.11 -12.01
CA THR A 141 4.10 5.44 -10.71
C THR A 141 2.77 4.79 -10.37
N PHE A 142 2.74 3.47 -10.26
CA PHE A 142 1.55 2.70 -9.91
C PHE A 142 1.65 2.24 -8.47
N LEU A 143 0.60 2.47 -7.68
CA LEU A 143 0.37 1.75 -6.43
C LEU A 143 -0.52 0.56 -6.72
N ILE A 144 0.00 -0.64 -6.52
CA ILE A 144 -0.69 -1.90 -6.84
C ILE A 144 -0.85 -2.71 -5.57
N HIS A 145 -2.09 -3.12 -5.27
CA HIS A 145 -2.32 -4.16 -4.29
C HIS A 145 -2.11 -5.53 -4.95
N GLY A 146 -0.96 -6.15 -4.68
CA GLY A 146 -0.52 -7.41 -5.26
C GLY A 146 -1.32 -8.60 -4.78
N LYS A 147 -1.20 -9.73 -5.50
CA LYS A 147 -1.84 -11.00 -5.12
C LYS A 147 -1.23 -11.63 -3.86
N ASP A 148 -0.04 -11.19 -3.48
CA ASP A 148 0.61 -11.52 -2.21
C ASP A 148 0.05 -10.69 -1.02
N SER A 149 -1.02 -9.92 -1.28
CA SER A 149 -1.68 -9.03 -0.32
C SER A 149 -0.77 -7.91 0.19
N ARG A 150 0.27 -7.54 -0.57
CA ARG A 150 1.12 -6.40 -0.26
C ARG A 150 0.89 -5.28 -1.26
N ASP A 151 1.26 -4.07 -0.86
CA ASP A 151 1.24 -2.93 -1.75
C ASP A 151 2.61 -2.78 -2.43
N HIS A 152 2.61 -2.54 -3.73
CA HIS A 152 3.79 -2.34 -4.55
C HIS A 152 3.73 -0.98 -5.23
N HIS A 153 4.82 -0.22 -5.11
CA HIS A 153 5.08 0.96 -5.90
C HIS A 153 5.92 0.56 -7.12
N VAL A 154 5.32 0.61 -8.30
CA VAL A 154 5.98 0.27 -9.57
C VAL A 154 6.18 1.54 -10.38
N LYS A 155 7.44 1.85 -10.72
CA LYS A 155 7.79 2.95 -11.62
C LYS A 155 8.07 2.42 -13.02
N VAL A 156 7.38 2.96 -14.01
CA VAL A 156 7.53 2.59 -15.43
C VAL A 156 7.91 3.84 -16.22
N ASN A 157 8.96 3.73 -17.02
CA ASN A 157 9.39 4.79 -17.92
C ASN A 157 8.38 4.97 -19.06
N ALA A 158 7.84 6.17 -19.24
CA ALA A 158 6.81 6.46 -20.23
C ALA A 158 7.33 6.48 -21.69
N GLN A 159 8.65 6.59 -21.89
CA GLN A 159 9.25 6.58 -23.21
C GLN A 159 9.60 5.17 -23.70
N SER A 160 10.06 4.31 -22.80
CA SER A 160 10.55 2.96 -23.15
C SER A 160 9.64 1.83 -22.69
N GLY A 161 8.65 2.11 -21.84
CA GLY A 161 7.80 1.10 -21.22
C GLY A 161 8.53 0.20 -20.22
N LYS A 162 9.81 0.45 -19.93
CA LYS A 162 10.61 -0.36 -19.00
C LYS A 162 10.27 -0.04 -17.55
N VAL A 163 10.21 -1.07 -16.72
CA VAL A 163 10.13 -0.92 -15.27
C VAL A 163 11.48 -0.40 -14.76
N ILE A 164 11.45 0.76 -14.09
CA ILE A 164 12.63 1.39 -13.51
C ILE A 164 12.82 0.92 -12.06
N GLN A 165 11.72 0.75 -11.33
CA GLN A 165 11.76 0.42 -9.91
C GLN A 165 10.51 -0.36 -9.51
N ILE A 166 10.68 -1.37 -8.66
CA ILE A 166 9.60 -2.02 -7.92
C ILE A 166 9.98 -1.94 -6.45
N GLN A 167 9.16 -1.29 -5.64
CA GLN A 167 9.30 -1.27 -4.19
C GLN A 167 8.06 -1.89 -3.58
N SER A 168 8.23 -2.89 -2.73
CA SER A 168 7.13 -3.60 -2.07
C SER A 168 7.08 -3.20 -0.60
N ALA A 169 5.89 -3.06 -0.04
CA ALA A 169 5.73 -2.99 1.40
C ALA A 169 6.24 -4.29 2.05
N ALA A 170 6.74 -4.19 3.28
CA ALA A 170 7.05 -5.37 4.09
C ALA A 170 5.76 -6.15 4.40
N PHE A 171 5.88 -7.45 4.67
CA PHE A 171 4.75 -8.24 5.13
C PHE A 171 4.30 -7.77 6.52
N THR A 172 2.99 -7.72 6.71
CA THR A 172 2.41 -7.53 8.04
C THR A 172 2.69 -8.73 8.94
N LYS A 173 2.64 -8.52 10.26
CA LYS A 173 2.74 -9.62 11.24
C LYS A 173 1.74 -10.75 10.94
N ALA A 174 0.50 -10.42 10.56
CA ALA A 174 -0.53 -11.42 10.26
C ALA A 174 -0.20 -12.28 9.03
N GLN A 175 0.39 -11.68 7.98
CA GLN A 175 0.87 -12.43 6.82
C GLN A 175 2.04 -13.32 7.19
N ILE A 176 2.99 -12.80 7.97
CA ILE A 176 4.15 -13.57 8.44
C ILE A 176 3.71 -14.72 9.37
N GLN A 177 2.69 -14.53 10.21
CA GLN A 177 2.07 -15.60 11.01
C GLN A 177 1.49 -16.71 10.12
N THR A 178 0.76 -16.33 9.06
CA THR A 178 0.22 -17.30 8.09
C THR A 178 1.34 -18.10 7.42
N ILE A 179 2.44 -17.45 7.05
CA ILE A 179 3.62 -18.12 6.46
C ILE A 179 4.24 -19.10 7.47
N ALA A 180 4.40 -18.68 8.73
CA ALA A 180 4.96 -19.53 9.78
C ALA A 180 4.07 -20.77 10.03
N LEU A 181 2.75 -20.59 10.16
CA LEU A 181 1.79 -21.68 10.36
C LEU A 181 1.68 -22.63 9.17
N LYS A 182 1.89 -22.14 7.95
CA LYS A 182 1.96 -22.98 6.75
C LYS A 182 3.18 -23.92 6.78
N ASN A 183 4.28 -23.49 7.39
CA ASN A 183 5.52 -24.27 7.48
C ASN A 183 5.64 -25.10 8.78
N CYS A 184 4.96 -24.68 9.85
CA CYS A 184 4.83 -25.44 11.09
C CYS A 184 3.37 -25.38 11.53
N SER A 185 2.62 -26.43 11.23
CA SER A 185 1.21 -26.52 11.62
C SER A 185 1.07 -26.67 13.13
N GLY A 186 0.30 -25.80 13.76
CA GLY A 186 0.14 -25.79 15.20
C GLY A 186 -0.55 -24.54 15.71
N THR A 187 -0.31 -24.24 16.99
CA THR A 187 -0.82 -23.04 17.65
C THR A 187 0.35 -22.13 17.98
N ILE A 188 0.31 -20.86 17.52
CA ILE A 188 1.29 -19.86 17.92
C ILE A 188 1.09 -19.56 19.41
N GLN A 189 2.12 -19.84 20.21
CA GLN A 189 2.14 -19.50 21.64
C GLN A 189 2.65 -18.09 21.87
N SER A 190 3.68 -17.68 21.12
CA SER A 190 4.28 -16.34 21.22
C SER A 190 5.03 -15.95 19.96
N SER A 191 5.42 -14.68 19.87
CA SER A 191 6.17 -14.13 18.74
C SER A 191 7.10 -13.01 19.21
N SER A 192 8.30 -12.93 18.65
CA SER A 192 9.21 -11.78 18.77
C SER A 192 9.57 -11.23 17.39
N TYR A 193 10.05 -9.98 17.33
CA TYR A 193 10.51 -9.32 16.12
C TYR A 193 11.82 -8.59 16.40
N ALA A 194 12.86 -8.91 15.64
CA ALA A 194 14.16 -8.24 15.70
C ALA A 194 14.90 -8.42 14.38
N ASN A 195 15.66 -7.40 13.94
CA ASN A 195 16.49 -7.44 12.73
C ASN A 195 15.72 -7.93 11.49
N ASP A 196 14.51 -7.41 11.28
CA ASP A 196 13.62 -7.77 10.17
C ASP A 196 13.23 -9.26 10.10
N VAL A 197 13.31 -9.95 11.23
CA VAL A 197 12.92 -11.35 11.38
C VAL A 197 11.87 -11.48 12.48
N TYR A 198 10.74 -12.07 12.11
CA TYR A 198 9.80 -12.60 13.09
C TYR A 198 10.24 -13.99 13.53
N THR A 199 10.29 -14.21 14.84
CA THR A 199 10.46 -15.55 15.41
C THR A 199 9.17 -15.94 16.12
N PHE A 200 8.54 -17.02 15.68
CA PHE A 200 7.37 -17.58 16.33
C PHE A 200 7.74 -18.81 17.13
N LEU A 201 7.18 -18.90 18.33
CA LEU A 201 7.09 -20.15 19.05
C LEU A 201 5.75 -20.80 18.73
N ILE A 202 5.79 -21.96 18.08
CA ILE A 202 4.61 -22.70 17.66
C ILE A 202 4.58 -24.03 18.38
N HIS A 203 3.49 -24.31 19.10
CA HIS A 203 3.19 -25.65 19.57
C HIS A 203 2.70 -26.46 18.38
N GLY A 204 3.57 -27.28 17.82
CA GLY A 204 3.30 -28.10 16.65
C GLY A 204 2.31 -29.21 16.94
N LYS A 205 1.62 -29.68 15.89
CA LYS A 205 0.75 -30.87 15.97
C LYS A 205 1.51 -32.17 16.32
N ASP A 206 2.83 -32.14 16.27
CA ASP A 206 3.73 -33.21 16.72
C ASP A 206 3.97 -33.20 18.25
N ASN A 207 3.23 -32.37 18.99
CA ASN A 207 3.37 -32.14 20.43
C ASN A 207 4.75 -31.62 20.85
N LYS A 208 5.48 -30.99 19.92
CA LYS A 208 6.74 -30.30 20.19
C LYS A 208 6.56 -28.81 19.95
N ASP A 209 7.32 -28.01 20.67
CA ASP A 209 7.40 -26.58 20.39
C ASP A 209 8.47 -26.36 19.31
N HIS A 210 8.23 -25.40 18.41
CA HIS A 210 9.13 -25.06 17.30
C HIS A 210 9.41 -23.56 17.27
N HIS A 211 10.66 -23.18 16.99
CA HIS A 211 11.00 -21.85 16.54
C HIS A 211 10.89 -21.76 15.02
N VAL A 212 10.03 -20.88 14.54
CA VAL A 212 9.92 -20.56 13.12
C VAL A 212 10.36 -19.11 12.90
N LYS A 213 11.47 -18.95 12.18
CA LYS A 213 12.03 -17.65 11.80
C LYS A 213 11.62 -17.30 10.37
N VAL A 214 11.01 -16.14 10.19
CA VAL A 214 10.55 -15.66 8.88
C VAL A 214 11.05 -14.23 8.68
N ASN A 215 11.72 -13.97 7.55
CA ASN A 215 12.12 -12.63 7.17
C ASN A 215 10.89 -11.78 6.79
N ALA A 216 10.76 -10.59 7.37
CA ALA A 216 9.58 -9.74 7.25
C ALA A 216 9.45 -9.05 5.88
N GLU A 217 10.56 -8.82 5.17
CA GLU A 217 10.54 -8.17 3.86
C GLU A 217 10.21 -9.16 2.74
N THR A 218 10.83 -10.34 2.80
CA THR A 218 10.76 -11.36 1.74
C THR A 218 9.72 -12.43 2.01
N GLY A 219 9.26 -12.59 3.26
CA GLY A 219 8.40 -13.70 3.66
C GLY A 219 9.11 -15.05 3.64
N LYS A 220 10.43 -15.10 3.42
CA LYS A 220 11.20 -16.33 3.37
C LYS A 220 11.33 -16.91 4.78
N VAL A 221 11.03 -18.20 4.93
CA VAL A 221 11.32 -18.95 6.16
C VAL A 221 12.83 -19.18 6.23
N ILE A 222 13.45 -18.63 7.26
CA ILE A 222 14.89 -18.71 7.51
C ILE A 222 15.22 -20.00 8.25
N LYS A 223 14.38 -20.39 9.22
CA LYS A 223 14.64 -21.53 10.10
C LYS A 223 13.34 -22.10 10.64
N VAL A 224 13.28 -23.42 10.74
CA VAL A 224 12.27 -24.17 11.50
C VAL A 224 13.03 -25.16 12.36
N GLU A 225 12.99 -25.01 13.67
CA GLU A 225 13.66 -25.93 14.60
C GLU A 225 12.75 -26.32 15.75
N ALA A 226 12.71 -27.61 16.08
CA ALA A 226 12.08 -28.06 17.30
C ALA A 226 12.93 -27.64 18.50
N VAL A 227 12.30 -27.07 19.53
CA VAL A 227 12.97 -26.88 20.82
C VAL A 227 12.96 -28.18 21.62
N LYS A 228 13.95 -28.35 22.48
CA LYS A 228 14.11 -29.56 23.29
C LYS A 228 13.21 -29.57 24.51
N PHE A 229 12.92 -28.40 25.06
CA PHE A 229 12.04 -28.21 26.21
C PHE A 229 10.87 -27.33 25.81
N THR A 230 9.65 -27.83 26.01
CA THR A 230 8.43 -27.06 25.74
C THR A 230 8.23 -25.94 26.76
N GLN A 231 7.40 -24.96 26.42
CA GLN A 231 7.04 -23.88 27.34
C GLN A 231 6.40 -24.42 28.63
N GLU A 232 5.61 -25.49 28.55
CA GLU A 232 4.99 -26.10 29.73
C GLU A 232 6.05 -26.82 30.59
N GLN A 233 7.00 -27.54 29.99
CA GLN A 233 8.12 -28.14 30.74
C GLN A 233 8.99 -27.07 31.40
N ALA A 234 9.27 -25.97 30.68
CA ALA A 234 10.02 -24.83 31.20
C ALA A 234 9.27 -24.13 32.35
N LYS A 235 7.95 -24.03 32.27
CA LYS A 235 7.09 -23.49 33.33
C LYS A 235 7.17 -24.35 34.60
N GLN A 236 7.14 -25.67 34.46
CA GLN A 236 7.33 -26.57 35.60
C GLN A 236 8.71 -26.37 36.25
N ALA A 237 9.77 -26.27 35.45
CA ALA A 237 11.12 -25.98 35.96
C ALA A 237 11.20 -24.61 36.68
N ALA A 238 10.54 -23.58 36.13
CA ALA A 238 10.50 -22.26 36.76
C ALA A 238 9.78 -22.26 38.11
N LEU A 239 8.67 -23.03 38.23
CA LEU A 239 7.92 -23.19 39.47
C LEU A 239 8.65 -24.04 40.52
N GLN A 240 9.53 -24.95 40.10
CA GLN A 240 10.43 -25.65 41.00
C GLN A 240 11.48 -24.69 41.60
N GLN A 241 11.94 -23.71 40.82
CA GLN A 241 12.90 -22.70 41.29
C GLN A 241 12.25 -21.68 42.24
N HIS A 242 11.05 -21.19 41.89
CA HIS A 242 10.28 -20.27 42.73
C HIS A 242 8.82 -20.70 42.81
N LYS A 243 8.42 -21.15 44.01
CA LYS A 243 7.02 -21.51 44.28
C LYS A 243 6.14 -20.27 44.23
N GLY A 244 5.00 -20.39 43.56
CA GLY A 244 4.04 -19.30 43.43
C GLY A 244 3.13 -19.47 42.23
N THR A 245 2.55 -18.36 41.77
CA THR A 245 1.65 -18.35 40.60
C THR A 245 2.32 -17.61 39.45
N VAL A 246 2.39 -18.24 38.27
CA VAL A 246 2.87 -17.60 37.05
C VAL A 246 1.89 -16.50 36.64
N GLN A 247 2.34 -15.26 36.63
CA GLN A 247 1.57 -14.08 36.24
C GLN A 247 1.67 -13.78 34.75
N SER A 248 2.85 -14.00 34.18
CA SER A 248 3.06 -13.82 32.75
C SER A 248 4.21 -14.69 32.25
N VAL A 249 4.14 -15.00 30.96
CA VAL A 249 5.20 -15.67 30.22
C VAL A 249 5.53 -14.80 29.01
N SER A 250 6.81 -14.53 28.81
CA SER A 250 7.33 -13.95 27.59
C SER A 250 8.43 -14.85 27.04
N PHE A 251 8.74 -14.67 25.76
CA PHE A 251 9.64 -15.54 25.04
C PHE A 251 10.66 -14.73 24.26
N SER A 252 11.88 -15.22 24.30
CA SER A 252 12.99 -14.83 23.43
C SER A 252 13.66 -16.10 22.93
N GLU A 253 14.42 -16.02 21.83
CA GLU A 253 15.16 -17.17 21.28
C GLU A 253 16.02 -17.90 22.33
N GLN A 254 16.53 -17.16 23.33
CA GLN A 254 17.44 -17.69 24.34
C GLN A 254 16.74 -18.17 25.60
N ALA A 255 15.52 -17.70 25.88
CA ALA A 255 14.84 -17.96 27.15
C ALA A 255 13.32 -17.78 27.09
N TYR A 256 12.62 -18.69 27.76
CA TYR A 256 11.30 -18.45 28.35
C TYR A 256 11.47 -17.61 29.61
N THR A 257 10.81 -16.46 29.69
CA THR A 257 10.83 -15.61 30.88
C THR A 257 9.49 -15.69 31.59
N PHE A 258 9.49 -16.23 32.81
CA PHE A 258 8.32 -16.36 33.66
C PHE A 258 8.37 -15.29 34.76
N VAL A 259 7.31 -14.52 34.88
CA VAL A 259 7.11 -13.67 36.06
C VAL A 259 6.22 -14.43 37.03
N ILE A 260 6.77 -14.81 38.18
CA ILE A 260 6.11 -15.61 39.21
C ILE A 260 5.83 -14.70 40.39
N LYS A 261 4.57 -14.67 40.84
CA LYS A 261 4.21 -14.05 42.12
C LYS A 261 4.41 -15.10 43.22
N GLY A 262 5.41 -14.89 44.06
CA GLY A 262 5.72 -15.73 45.21
C GLY A 262 4.60 -15.74 46.24
N THR A 263 4.65 -16.69 47.16
CA THR A 263 3.69 -16.81 48.28
C THR A 263 3.78 -15.61 49.24
N ASP A 264 4.89 -14.89 49.20
CA ASP A 264 5.15 -13.62 49.90
C ASP A 264 4.58 -12.39 49.16
N ASN A 265 3.84 -12.60 48.06
CA ASN A 265 3.36 -11.58 47.14
C ASN A 265 4.45 -10.80 46.37
N VAL A 266 5.71 -11.21 46.43
CA VAL A 266 6.81 -10.59 45.68
C VAL A 266 6.88 -11.17 44.26
N LYS A 267 7.26 -10.35 43.28
CA LYS A 267 7.42 -10.80 41.89
C LYS A 267 8.86 -11.24 41.63
N HIS A 268 9.03 -12.47 41.16
CA HIS A 268 10.31 -13.03 40.74
C HIS A 268 10.29 -13.26 39.24
N THR A 269 11.42 -12.99 38.57
CA THR A 269 11.60 -13.29 37.15
C THR A 269 12.52 -14.49 37.01
N VAL A 270 12.04 -15.56 36.39
CA VAL A 270 12.81 -16.77 36.14
C VAL A 270 12.92 -16.97 34.64
N LYS A 271 14.15 -17.10 34.15
CA LYS A 271 14.44 -17.36 32.74
C LYS A 271 14.86 -18.81 32.59
N ILE A 272 14.25 -19.53 31.65
CA ILE A 272 14.54 -20.94 31.38
C ILE A 272 14.92 -21.09 29.91
N SER A 273 16.05 -21.75 29.65
CA SER A 273 16.53 -22.01 28.30
C SER A 273 15.64 -23.03 27.58
N PRO A 274 15.12 -22.73 26.37
CA PRO A 274 14.32 -23.68 25.57
C PRO A 274 15.13 -24.89 25.08
N GLN A 275 16.46 -24.79 25.10
CA GLN A 275 17.37 -25.84 24.64
C GLN A 275 17.80 -26.80 25.75
N THR A 276 17.85 -26.34 27.00
CA THR A 276 18.38 -27.15 28.12
C THR A 276 17.39 -27.37 29.25
N GLY A 277 16.31 -26.58 29.32
CA GLY A 277 15.38 -26.59 30.46
C GLY A 277 15.96 -25.99 31.74
N LYS A 278 17.17 -25.42 31.70
CA LYS A 278 17.87 -24.85 32.87
C LYS A 278 17.67 -23.34 32.99
N VAL A 279 17.85 -22.83 34.20
CA VAL A 279 17.85 -21.38 34.49
C VAL A 279 19.01 -20.69 33.78
N CYS A 280 18.77 -19.50 33.20
CA CYS A 280 19.77 -18.71 32.47
C CYS A 280 19.69 -17.20 32.73
#